data_AF-A0A810KVA8-F1
#
_entry.id   AF-A0A810KVA8-F1
#
_cell.length_a   1.000
_cell.length_b   1.000
_cell.length_c   1.000
_cell.angle_alpha   90.00
_cell.angle_beta   90.00
_cell.angle_gamma   90.00
#
_symmetry.space_group_name_H-M   'P 1'
#
loop_
_entity.id
_entity.type
_entity.pdbx_description
1 polymer ?
#
loop_
_entity_poly.entity_id
_entity_poly.type
_entity_poly.pdbx_seq_one_letter_code
_entity_poly.pdbx_strand_id
1 'polypeptide(L)'
;MTKEVFADPRITAMGLLNEVHAGLNEKFQPLLAAHKLSLAEFDVLIRLARSPRYRLRMSDLAAQTILSTSGVTRVVDRLERDGLVTREACPSDRRGFFAVLTEAGQTRVEQILPEHNALIETWFTGLLDPDRLAALEDTLRTVRDAVRPSSTAGVTGEVERVCLERPGQTERPGQTERPGQTERPDQVERPDRSEPVAANE
;
A
#
# COMPACT_ATOMS: atom_id res chain seq x y z
N MET A 1 1.29 -17.83 48.17
CA MET A 1 1.64 -17.36 46.81
C MET A 1 2.04 -15.90 46.92
N THR A 2 3.34 -15.64 46.96
CA THR A 2 3.93 -14.33 47.25
C THR A 2 3.76 -13.37 46.06
N LYS A 3 3.50 -12.09 46.35
CA LYS A 3 3.40 -10.99 45.37
C LYS A 3 4.57 -10.93 44.38
N GLU A 4 5.72 -11.53 44.72
CA GLU A 4 6.92 -11.61 43.88
C GLU A 4 6.70 -12.33 42.55
N VAL A 5 5.82 -13.35 42.46
CA VAL A 5 5.54 -14.05 41.19
C VAL A 5 4.89 -13.12 40.16
N PHE A 6 4.14 -12.11 40.62
CA PHE A 6 3.47 -11.13 39.75
C PHE A 6 4.36 -9.94 39.37
N ALA A 7 5.52 -9.78 40.02
CA ALA A 7 6.50 -8.73 39.71
C ALA A 7 7.57 -9.20 38.72
N ASP A 8 7.37 -10.35 38.06
CA ASP A 8 8.32 -10.90 37.11
C ASP A 8 8.42 -10.01 35.86
N PRO A 9 9.62 -9.49 35.51
CA PRO A 9 9.80 -8.61 34.36
C PRO A 9 9.36 -9.25 33.02
N ARG A 10 9.32 -10.59 32.93
CA ARG A 10 8.82 -11.30 31.75
C ARG A 10 7.31 -11.09 31.56
N ILE A 11 6.55 -11.03 32.64
CA ILE A 11 5.11 -10.76 32.60
C ILE A 11 4.89 -9.31 32.13
N THR A 12 5.68 -8.37 32.66
CA THR A 12 5.64 -6.96 32.23
C THR A 12 5.95 -6.83 30.73
N ALA A 13 7.02 -7.48 30.24
CA ALA A 13 7.39 -7.43 28.83
C ALA A 13 6.27 -7.95 27.91
N MET A 14 5.64 -9.08 28.27
CA MET A 14 4.51 -9.63 27.51
C MET A 14 3.27 -8.72 27.57
N GLY A 15 2.97 -8.14 28.75
CA GLY A 15 1.88 -7.18 28.93
C GLY A 15 2.05 -5.96 28.02
N LEU A 16 3.22 -5.34 28.06
CA LEU A 16 3.56 -4.18 27.22
C LEU A 16 3.42 -4.48 25.72
N LEU A 17 3.91 -5.64 25.27
CA LEU A 17 3.77 -6.04 23.87
C LEU A 17 2.30 -6.14 23.44
N ASN A 18 1.46 -6.76 24.28
CA ASN A 18 0.03 -6.91 24.00
C ASN A 18 -0.73 -5.58 24.05
N GLU A 19 -0.44 -4.74 25.04
CA GLU A 19 -1.07 -3.42 25.21
C GLU A 19 -0.72 -2.48 24.05
N VAL A 20 0.55 -2.45 23.64
CA VAL A 20 0.99 -1.67 22.47
C VAL A 20 0.32 -2.19 21.20
N HIS A 21 0.31 -3.50 20.97
CA HIS A 21 -0.34 -4.09 19.79
C HIS A 21 -1.83 -3.74 19.73
N ALA A 22 -2.56 -3.90 20.84
CA ALA A 22 -3.97 -3.57 20.92
C ALA A 22 -4.22 -2.07 20.70
N GLY A 23 -3.46 -1.20 21.39
CA GLY A 23 -3.60 0.24 21.29
C GLY A 23 -3.34 0.76 19.86
N LEU A 24 -2.32 0.25 19.17
CA LEU A 24 -2.05 0.63 17.78
C LEU A 24 -3.19 0.20 16.84
N ASN A 25 -3.71 -1.02 17.01
CA ASN A 25 -4.85 -1.49 16.22
C ASN A 25 -6.09 -0.60 16.40
N GLU A 26 -6.37 -0.16 17.63
CA GLU A 26 -7.46 0.78 17.92
C GLU A 26 -7.25 2.14 17.22
N LYS A 27 -6.01 2.62 17.13
CA LYS A 27 -5.71 3.87 16.40
C LYS A 27 -5.84 3.73 14.89
N PHE A 28 -5.54 2.56 14.32
CA PHE A 28 -5.63 2.34 12.87
C PHE A 28 -7.05 2.00 12.39
N GLN A 29 -7.88 1.43 13.27
CA GLN A 29 -9.22 0.96 12.92
C GLN A 29 -10.13 2.04 12.26
N PRO A 30 -10.20 3.30 12.75
CA PRO A 30 -11.06 4.31 12.14
C PRO A 30 -10.69 4.62 10.69
N LEU A 31 -9.39 4.73 10.39
CA LEU A 31 -8.89 4.95 9.03
C LEU A 31 -9.33 3.80 8.11
N LEU A 32 -9.07 2.55 8.51
CA LEU A 32 -9.41 1.40 7.67
C LEU A 32 -10.94 1.25 7.49
N ALA A 33 -11.72 1.54 8.53
CA ALA A 33 -13.18 1.53 8.46
C ALA A 33 -13.72 2.56 7.46
N ALA A 34 -13.12 3.76 7.38
CA ALA A 34 -13.48 4.77 6.38
C ALA A 34 -13.26 4.27 4.94
N HIS A 35 -12.28 3.39 4.73
CA HIS A 35 -12.00 2.72 3.46
C HIS A 35 -12.72 1.38 3.29
N LYS A 36 -13.65 1.04 4.20
CA LYS A 36 -14.40 -0.23 4.24
C LYS A 36 -13.50 -1.47 4.28
N LEU A 37 -12.37 -1.38 4.97
CA LEU A 37 -11.43 -2.47 5.15
C LEU A 37 -11.32 -2.84 6.64
N SER A 38 -11.17 -4.12 6.90
CA SER A 38 -10.68 -4.61 8.19
C SER A 38 -9.15 -4.54 8.27
N LEU A 39 -8.60 -4.60 9.49
CA LEU A 39 -7.15 -4.73 9.73
C LEU A 39 -6.55 -5.93 8.98
N ALA A 40 -7.26 -7.06 8.96
CA ALA A 40 -6.79 -8.28 8.29
C ALA A 40 -6.76 -8.14 6.77
N GLU A 41 -7.76 -7.47 6.19
CA GLU A 41 -7.79 -7.18 4.75
C GLU A 41 -6.68 -6.21 4.36
N PHE A 42 -6.46 -5.16 5.14
CA PHE A 42 -5.37 -4.23 4.92
C PHE A 42 -3.99 -4.89 5.07
N ASP A 43 -3.78 -5.75 6.08
CA ASP A 43 -2.54 -6.52 6.22
C ASP A 43 -2.28 -7.39 4.98
N VAL A 44 -3.30 -8.06 4.42
CA VAL A 44 -3.13 -8.79 3.16
C VAL A 44 -2.75 -7.87 2.00
N LEU A 45 -3.44 -6.75 1.83
CA LEU A 45 -3.18 -5.81 0.72
C LEU A 45 -1.77 -5.23 0.80
N ILE A 46 -1.30 -4.82 1.99
CA ILE A 46 0.04 -4.24 2.14
C ILE A 46 1.15 -5.28 1.95
N ARG A 47 0.93 -6.55 2.34
CA ARG A 47 1.89 -7.64 2.07
C ARG A 47 2.04 -7.89 0.58
N LEU A 48 0.93 -7.95 -0.15
CA LEU A 48 0.95 -8.08 -1.60
C LEU A 48 1.62 -6.87 -2.26
N ALA A 49 1.25 -5.64 -1.86
CA ALA A 49 1.83 -4.40 -2.40
C ALA A 49 3.36 -4.33 -2.24
N ARG A 50 3.90 -4.89 -1.15
CA ARG A 50 5.34 -4.92 -0.86
C ARG A 50 6.07 -6.14 -1.42
N SER A 51 5.37 -7.05 -2.09
CA SER A 51 5.94 -8.28 -2.64
C SER A 51 6.27 -8.13 -4.12
N PRO A 52 7.30 -8.81 -4.63
CA PRO A 52 7.64 -8.78 -6.06
C PRO A 52 6.44 -9.15 -6.94
N ARG A 53 6.17 -8.34 -7.97
CA ARG A 53 5.02 -8.49 -8.89
C ARG A 53 3.66 -8.46 -8.19
N TYR A 54 3.58 -7.82 -7.03
CA TYR A 54 2.37 -7.64 -6.23
C TYR A 54 1.64 -8.94 -5.87
N ARG A 55 2.39 -10.03 -5.69
CA ARG A 55 1.81 -11.35 -5.46
C ARG A 55 2.56 -12.21 -4.48
N LEU A 56 1.82 -13.08 -3.80
CA LEU A 56 2.34 -14.12 -2.91
C LEU A 56 1.56 -15.41 -3.11
N ARG A 57 2.22 -16.57 -2.91
CA ARG A 57 1.48 -17.83 -2.79
C ARG A 57 0.58 -17.75 -1.56
N MET A 58 -0.59 -18.39 -1.60
CA MET A 58 -1.51 -18.42 -0.45
C MET A 58 -0.84 -18.94 0.83
N SER A 59 0.06 -19.93 0.71
CA SER A 59 0.86 -20.46 1.83
C SER A 59 1.79 -19.42 2.44
N ASP A 60 2.45 -18.64 1.59
CA ASP A 60 3.42 -17.63 1.99
C ASP A 60 2.69 -16.43 2.62
N LEU A 61 1.55 -16.04 2.04
CA LEU A 61 0.68 -15.02 2.62
C LEU A 61 0.16 -15.42 4.01
N ALA A 62 -0.20 -16.69 4.22
CA ALA A 62 -0.56 -17.20 5.55
C ALA A 62 0.62 -17.21 6.52
N ALA A 63 1.83 -17.50 6.04
CA ALA A 63 3.03 -17.45 6.88
C ALA A 63 3.42 -16.01 7.28
N GLN A 64 3.12 -15.03 6.42
CA GLN A 64 3.45 -13.61 6.63
C GLN A 64 2.40 -12.81 7.41
N THR A 65 1.15 -13.25 7.46
CA THR A 65 0.05 -12.57 8.18
C THR A 65 -0.24 -13.27 9.50
N ILE A 66 -0.93 -12.64 10.45
CA ILE A 66 -1.34 -13.32 11.71
C ILE A 66 -2.48 -14.34 11.52
N LEU A 67 -2.94 -14.52 10.28
CA LEU A 67 -4.10 -15.34 9.95
C LEU A 67 -3.70 -16.82 9.81
N SER A 68 -4.65 -17.70 10.16
CA SER A 68 -4.55 -19.10 9.75
C SER A 68 -4.72 -19.24 8.23
N THR A 69 -4.33 -20.38 7.64
CA THR A 69 -4.53 -20.66 6.20
C THR A 69 -5.98 -20.47 5.78
N SER A 70 -6.93 -21.02 6.55
CA SER A 70 -8.36 -20.85 6.29
C SER A 70 -8.82 -19.40 6.52
N GLY A 71 -8.14 -18.66 7.40
CA GLY A 71 -8.36 -17.22 7.59
C GLY A 71 -7.96 -16.42 6.35
N VAL A 72 -6.76 -16.68 5.82
CA VAL A 72 -6.28 -16.04 4.58
C VAL A 72 -7.22 -16.33 3.41
N THR A 73 -7.65 -17.58 3.22
CA THR A 73 -8.61 -17.91 2.15
C THR A 73 -9.86 -17.03 2.22
N ARG A 74 -10.47 -16.90 3.40
CA ARG A 74 -11.67 -16.08 3.58
C ARG A 74 -11.41 -14.59 3.34
N VAL A 75 -10.26 -14.08 3.75
CA VAL A 75 -9.89 -12.67 3.50
C VAL A 75 -9.70 -12.43 2.00
N VAL A 76 -8.96 -13.30 1.33
CA VAL A 76 -8.73 -13.19 -0.12
C VAL A 76 -10.04 -13.35 -0.89
N ASP A 77 -10.96 -14.24 -0.48
CA ASP A 77 -12.29 -14.35 -1.10
C ASP A 77 -13.06 -13.03 -1.03
N ARG A 78 -12.99 -12.30 0.09
CA ARG A 78 -13.65 -11.00 0.22
C ARG A 78 -12.99 -9.94 -0.66
N LEU A 79 -11.66 -9.84 -0.61
CA LEU A 79 -10.91 -8.90 -1.44
C LEU A 79 -11.09 -9.16 -2.94
N GLU A 80 -11.24 -10.42 -3.34
CA GLU A 80 -11.52 -10.79 -4.74
C GLU A 80 -12.94 -10.39 -5.17
N ARG A 81 -13.95 -10.59 -4.31
CA ARG A 81 -15.30 -10.08 -4.56
C ARG A 81 -15.34 -8.55 -4.67
N ASP A 82 -14.49 -7.86 -3.92
CA ASP A 82 -14.37 -6.40 -3.96
C ASP A 82 -13.46 -5.91 -5.11
N GLY A 83 -12.90 -6.82 -5.91
CA GLY A 83 -12.05 -6.50 -7.07
C GLY A 83 -10.65 -6.00 -6.72
N LEU A 84 -10.22 -6.12 -5.46
CA LEU A 84 -8.91 -5.63 -4.97
C LEU A 84 -7.80 -6.67 -5.14
N VAL A 85 -8.15 -7.95 -5.22
CA VAL A 85 -7.22 -9.07 -5.40
C VAL A 85 -7.78 -10.03 -6.46
N THR A 86 -6.92 -10.78 -7.14
CA THR A 86 -7.31 -11.91 -7.98
C THR A 86 -6.44 -13.14 -7.69
N ARG A 87 -6.92 -14.32 -8.06
CA ARG A 87 -6.16 -15.57 -7.97
C ARG A 87 -5.58 -15.99 -9.31
N GLU A 88 -4.27 -16.20 -9.33
CA GLU A 88 -3.56 -16.80 -10.46
C GLU A 88 -3.11 -18.22 -10.14
N ALA A 89 -3.31 -19.15 -11.07
CA ALA A 89 -2.80 -20.51 -10.93
C ALA A 89 -1.26 -20.52 -10.89
N CYS A 90 -0.67 -21.31 -10.00
CA CYS A 90 0.77 -21.46 -9.94
C CYS A 90 1.25 -22.42 -11.04
N PRO A 91 2.10 -21.99 -12.01
CA PRO A 91 2.53 -22.86 -13.11
C PRO A 91 3.35 -24.07 -12.64
N SER A 92 4.04 -23.93 -11.51
CA SER A 92 4.91 -24.96 -10.92
C SER A 92 4.21 -25.85 -9.90
N ASP A 93 2.98 -25.51 -9.50
CA ASP A 93 2.21 -26.27 -8.51
C ASP A 93 0.72 -26.21 -8.84
N ARG A 94 0.20 -27.30 -9.40
CA ARG A 94 -1.22 -27.40 -9.79
C ARG A 94 -2.20 -27.26 -8.63
N ARG A 95 -1.73 -27.30 -7.37
CA ARG A 95 -2.56 -27.14 -6.17
C ARG A 95 -2.43 -25.75 -5.55
N GLY A 96 -1.48 -24.94 -6.02
CA GLY A 96 -1.17 -23.63 -5.47
C GLY A 96 -1.79 -22.50 -6.29
N PHE A 97 -2.28 -21.48 -5.57
CA PHE A 97 -2.67 -20.20 -6.16
C PHE A 97 -1.77 -19.09 -5.62
N PHE A 98 -1.52 -18.10 -6.47
CA PHE A 98 -1.05 -16.79 -6.05
C PHE A 98 -2.26 -15.92 -5.77
N ALA A 99 -2.22 -15.18 -4.66
CA ALA A 99 -3.02 -13.97 -4.52
C ALA A 99 -2.23 -12.83 -5.18
N VAL A 100 -2.89 -12.06 -6.02
CA VAL A 100 -2.30 -10.97 -6.81
C VAL A 100 -3.10 -9.70 -6.59
N LEU A 101 -2.42 -8.62 -6.22
CA LEU A 101 -3.05 -7.31 -6.06
C LEU A 101 -3.45 -6.75 -7.44
N THR A 102 -4.71 -6.36 -7.59
CA THR A 102 -5.18 -5.72 -8.84
C THR A 102 -4.74 -4.25 -8.89
N GLU A 103 -4.90 -3.59 -10.03
CA GLU A 103 -4.69 -2.13 -10.14
C GLU A 103 -5.61 -1.34 -9.19
N ALA A 104 -6.85 -1.79 -9.03
CA ALA A 104 -7.79 -1.21 -8.06
C ALA A 104 -7.30 -1.43 -6.62
N GLY A 105 -6.73 -2.60 -6.32
CA GLY A 105 -6.08 -2.90 -5.05
C GLY A 105 -4.89 -1.99 -4.77
N GLN A 106 -4.01 -1.78 -5.76
CA GLN A 106 -2.87 -0.87 -5.66
C GLN A 106 -3.32 0.56 -5.37
N THR A 107 -4.26 1.08 -6.18
CA THR A 107 -4.84 2.42 -6.00
C THR A 107 -5.44 2.58 -4.60
N ARG A 108 -6.14 1.55 -4.10
CA ARG A 108 -6.71 1.59 -2.74
C ARG A 108 -5.63 1.69 -1.67
N VAL A 109 -4.54 0.93 -1.78
CA VAL A 109 -3.42 0.98 -0.83
C VAL A 109 -2.74 2.35 -0.88
N GLU A 110 -2.48 2.89 -2.07
CA GLU A 110 -1.86 4.21 -2.27
C GLU A 110 -2.68 5.34 -1.63
N GLN A 111 -4.01 5.25 -1.65
CA GLN A 111 -4.89 6.21 -0.99
C GLN A 111 -4.81 6.17 0.54
N ILE A 112 -4.59 4.99 1.12
CA ILE A 112 -4.57 4.78 2.58
C ILE A 112 -3.20 5.09 3.18
N LEU A 113 -2.14 4.78 2.44
CA LEU A 113 -0.76 4.80 2.94
C LEU A 113 -0.30 6.12 3.57
N PRO A 114 -0.58 7.31 2.99
CA PRO A 114 -0.14 8.57 3.59
C PRO A 114 -0.68 8.78 5.00
N GLU A 115 -1.97 8.55 5.21
CA GLU A 115 -2.60 8.71 6.53
C GLU A 115 -2.19 7.59 7.49
N HIS A 116 -2.07 6.35 6.99
CA HIS A 116 -1.55 5.23 7.78
C HIS A 116 -0.13 5.49 8.28
N ASN A 117 0.75 6.04 7.45
CA ASN A 117 2.11 6.40 7.83
C ASN A 117 2.12 7.55 8.84
N ALA A 118 1.24 8.53 8.71
CA ALA A 118 1.10 9.60 9.70
C ALA A 118 0.64 9.07 11.07
N LEU A 119 -0.23 8.06 11.10
CA LEU A 119 -0.63 7.38 12.34
C LEU A 119 0.53 6.59 12.95
N ILE A 120 1.31 5.88 12.13
CA ILE A 120 2.53 5.19 12.59
C ILE A 120 3.51 6.20 13.21
N GLU A 121 3.72 7.33 12.55
CA GLU A 121 4.62 8.36 13.05
C GLU A 121 4.12 8.95 14.37
N THR A 122 2.83 9.27 14.45
CA THR A 122 2.23 9.88 15.65
C THR A 122 2.25 8.95 16.86
N TRP A 123 1.93 7.67 16.67
CA TRP A 123 1.66 6.74 17.77
C TRP A 123 2.76 5.70 18.01
N PHE A 124 3.76 5.62 17.13
CA PHE A 124 4.80 4.59 17.23
C PHE A 124 6.21 5.10 16.91
N THR A 125 6.54 5.34 15.64
CA THR A 125 7.93 5.59 15.22
C THR A 125 8.44 6.95 15.67
N GLY A 126 7.61 7.99 15.64
CA GLY A 126 8.00 9.34 16.05
C GLY A 126 8.17 9.51 17.58
N LEU A 127 7.83 8.49 18.37
CA LEU A 127 8.05 8.47 19.82
C LEU A 127 9.44 7.94 20.21
N LEU A 128 10.21 7.44 19.24
CA LEU A 128 11.50 6.80 19.44
C LEU A 128 12.58 7.57 18.69
N ASP A 129 13.73 7.75 19.34
CA ASP A 129 14.92 8.18 18.62
C ASP A 129 15.41 7.08 17.64
N PRO A 130 16.21 7.44 16.61
CA PRO A 130 16.62 6.49 15.58
C PRO A 130 17.34 5.24 16.11
N ASP A 131 18.16 5.37 17.15
CA ASP A 131 18.91 4.25 17.71
C ASP A 131 17.98 3.28 18.44
N ARG A 132 17.01 3.82 19.21
CA ARG A 132 15.97 3.01 19.86
C ARG A 132 15.06 2.31 18.87
N LEU A 133 14.67 2.99 17.79
CA LEU A 133 13.85 2.39 16.74
C LEU A 133 14.59 1.23 16.07
N ALA A 134 15.86 1.43 15.71
CA ALA A 134 16.69 0.37 15.12
C ALA A 134 16.85 -0.84 16.06
N ALA A 135 17.10 -0.60 17.35
CA ALA A 135 17.19 -1.67 18.35
C ALA A 135 15.87 -2.43 18.54
N LEU A 136 14.74 -1.72 18.51
CA LEU A 136 13.41 -2.33 18.57
C LEU A 136 13.14 -3.21 17.34
N GLU A 137 13.43 -2.71 16.14
CA GLU A 137 13.26 -3.49 14.90
C GLU A 137 14.08 -4.78 14.91
N ASP A 138 15.34 -4.72 15.33
CA ASP A 138 16.21 -5.89 15.43
C ASP A 138 15.70 -6.92 16.44
N THR A 139 15.27 -6.44 17.61
CA THR A 139 14.68 -7.29 18.66
C THR A 139 13.41 -7.97 18.16
N LEU A 140 12.52 -7.23 17.49
CA LEU A 140 11.27 -7.76 16.93
C LEU A 140 11.54 -8.80 15.83
N ARG A 141 12.55 -8.60 14.98
CA ARG A 141 12.97 -9.59 13.97
C ARG A 141 13.46 -10.87 14.63
N THR A 142 14.34 -10.76 15.63
CA THR A 142 14.86 -11.90 16.38
C THR A 142 13.74 -12.74 17.00
N VAL A 143 12.79 -12.08 17.68
CA VAL A 143 11.65 -12.79 18.30
C VAL A 143 10.72 -13.38 17.24
N ARG A 144 10.38 -12.62 16.19
CA ARG A 144 9.53 -13.11 15.08
C ARG A 144 10.11 -14.37 14.45
N ASP A 145 11.41 -14.39 14.17
CA ASP A 145 12.05 -15.52 13.48
C ASP A 145 12.07 -16.78 14.37
N ALA A 146 12.14 -16.62 15.69
CA ALA A 146 12.01 -17.72 16.64
C ALA A 146 10.57 -18.27 16.74
N VAL A 147 9.55 -17.41 16.75
CA VAL A 147 8.15 -17.84 16.94
C VAL A 147 7.41 -18.15 15.64
N ARG A 148 7.88 -17.60 14.50
CA ARG A 148 7.27 -17.72 13.18
C ARG A 148 8.35 -17.80 12.09
N PRO A 149 9.11 -18.91 12.01
CA PRO A 149 10.26 -19.03 11.11
C PRO A 149 9.92 -18.87 9.62
N SER A 150 8.66 -19.09 9.23
CA SER A 150 8.21 -18.94 7.84
C SER A 150 7.72 -17.53 7.48
N SER A 151 7.77 -16.54 8.38
CA SER A 151 7.24 -15.19 8.12
C SER A 151 8.03 -14.36 7.10
N THR A 152 9.13 -14.89 6.57
CA THR A 152 9.90 -14.31 5.45
C THR A 152 9.79 -15.14 4.16
N ALA A 153 8.97 -16.20 4.16
CA ALA A 153 8.77 -17.04 2.98
C ALA A 153 8.29 -16.21 1.78
N GLY A 154 8.90 -16.40 0.61
CA GLY A 154 8.55 -15.66 -0.61
C GLY A 154 9.18 -14.27 -0.75
N VAL A 155 10.00 -13.81 0.21
CA VAL A 155 10.74 -12.54 0.15
C VAL A 155 12.01 -12.64 -0.73
N THR A 156 12.36 -13.82 -1.26
CA THR A 156 13.53 -14.00 -2.13
C THR A 156 13.36 -13.33 -3.50
N GLY A 157 13.85 -12.10 -3.57
CA GLY A 157 14.02 -11.24 -4.73
C GLY A 157 14.27 -9.83 -4.21
N GLU A 158 15.49 -9.31 -4.41
CA GLU A 158 15.98 -8.02 -3.92
C GLU A 158 14.90 -6.94 -3.92
N VAL A 159 14.75 -6.28 -2.77
CA VAL A 159 13.94 -5.07 -2.61
C VAL A 159 14.66 -3.94 -3.34
N GLU A 160 14.70 -3.99 -4.67
CA GLU A 160 15.32 -2.98 -5.50
C GLU A 160 14.30 -1.88 -5.75
N ARG A 161 14.38 -0.83 -4.93
CA ARG A 161 13.89 0.55 -5.16
C ARG A 161 12.67 0.73 -6.08
N VAL A 162 11.53 0.10 -5.80
CA VAL A 162 10.25 0.48 -6.43
C VAL A 162 9.60 1.52 -5.54
N CYS A 163 10.00 2.80 -5.68
CA CYS A 163 9.20 3.93 -5.22
C CYS A 163 9.59 5.30 -5.82
N LEU A 164 10.56 5.43 -6.75
CA LEU A 164 10.93 6.79 -7.19
C LEU A 164 11.48 6.93 -8.61
N GLU A 165 10.92 6.26 -9.62
CA GLU A 165 11.04 6.76 -11.01
C GLU A 165 9.71 6.60 -11.76
N ARG A 166 9.09 7.74 -12.11
CA ARG A 166 7.91 7.79 -12.99
C ARG A 166 8.39 7.61 -14.45
N PRO A 167 7.82 6.68 -15.24
CA PRO A 167 8.11 6.61 -16.66
C PRO A 167 7.27 7.63 -17.41
N GLY A 168 7.90 8.53 -18.16
CA GLY A 168 7.19 9.35 -19.14
C GLY A 168 7.83 10.67 -19.56
N GLN A 169 9.11 10.70 -19.94
CA GLN A 169 9.64 11.74 -20.84
C GLN A 169 10.75 11.20 -21.76
N THR A 170 10.33 10.73 -22.93
CA THR A 170 11.16 10.55 -24.13
C THR A 170 10.17 10.69 -25.30
N GLU A 171 10.28 11.57 -26.30
CA GLU A 171 11.39 12.24 -27.00
C GLU A 171 10.84 13.49 -27.75
N ARG A 172 11.60 14.50 -28.20
CA ARG A 172 12.58 14.39 -29.32
C ARG A 172 13.60 15.54 -29.44
N PRO A 173 14.80 15.25 -30.00
CA PRO A 173 15.84 16.22 -30.34
C PRO A 173 15.58 16.89 -31.70
N GLY A 174 16.07 18.13 -31.84
CA GLY A 174 15.61 19.12 -32.83
C GLY A 174 16.27 19.14 -34.20
N GLN A 175 15.83 20.13 -35.00
CA GLN A 175 16.54 20.67 -36.15
C GLN A 175 16.36 22.20 -36.21
N THR A 176 17.50 22.86 -36.37
CA THR A 176 17.82 24.23 -36.83
C THR A 176 16.99 24.60 -38.09
N GLU A 177 16.49 25.82 -38.33
CA GLU A 177 17.18 26.99 -38.91
C GLU A 177 16.31 28.29 -38.91
N ARG A 178 16.90 29.37 -38.36
CA ARG A 178 16.97 30.83 -38.70
C ARG A 178 15.87 31.68 -39.45
N PRO A 179 15.94 33.04 -39.35
CA PRO A 179 14.80 33.98 -39.31
C PRO A 179 14.60 34.86 -40.57
N GLY A 180 13.43 35.53 -40.66
CA GLY A 180 13.15 36.66 -41.57
C GLY A 180 11.68 37.09 -41.50
N GLN A 181 11.36 38.20 -40.84
CA GLN A 181 10.87 39.46 -41.47
C GLN A 181 9.90 39.28 -42.64
N THR A 182 8.67 39.79 -42.52
CA THR A 182 8.11 40.85 -43.37
C THR A 182 6.79 41.35 -42.77
N GLU A 183 6.77 42.62 -42.38
CA GLU A 183 5.56 43.42 -42.13
C GLU A 183 4.88 43.73 -43.47
N ARG A 184 3.54 43.74 -43.52
CA ARG A 184 2.71 44.95 -43.79
C ARG A 184 1.25 44.62 -44.21
N PRO A 185 0.33 45.61 -44.08
CA PRO A 185 -1.09 45.42 -43.75
C PRO A 185 -2.00 45.60 -44.98
N ASP A 186 -3.31 45.41 -44.81
CA ASP A 186 -4.28 46.40 -45.28
C ASP A 186 -5.69 46.23 -44.68
N GLN A 187 -6.32 47.38 -44.46
CA GLN A 187 -7.68 47.59 -43.98
C GLN A 187 -8.70 47.44 -45.12
N VAL A 188 -9.96 47.82 -44.84
CA VAL A 188 -11.14 47.98 -45.75
C VAL A 188 -11.97 46.69 -45.80
N GLU A 189 -13.24 46.57 -45.42
CA GLU A 189 -14.38 47.50 -45.29
C GLU A 189 -15.46 46.85 -44.37
N ARG A 190 -16.19 47.67 -43.59
CA ARG A 190 -17.59 47.43 -43.15
C ARG A 190 -18.50 48.28 -44.06
N PRO A 191 -19.85 48.16 -44.11
CA PRO A 191 -20.82 47.31 -43.39
C PRO A 191 -21.80 46.61 -44.38
N ASP A 192 -22.86 45.87 -43.99
CA ASP A 192 -24.20 46.44 -43.80
C ASP A 192 -25.21 45.42 -43.25
N ARG A 193 -26.21 46.00 -42.59
CA ARG A 193 -27.41 45.54 -41.87
C ARG A 193 -28.14 44.31 -42.41
N SER A 194 -28.63 43.47 -41.51
CA SER A 194 -30.09 43.24 -41.29
C SER A 194 -30.35 42.17 -40.21
N GLU A 195 -30.82 42.61 -39.04
CA GLU A 195 -31.90 41.90 -38.32
C GLU A 195 -33.23 42.16 -39.08
N PRO A 196 -34.40 41.55 -38.77
CA PRO A 196 -34.76 40.66 -37.64
C PRO A 196 -35.64 39.44 -38.04
N VAL A 197 -36.13 38.71 -37.01
CA VAL A 197 -37.54 38.28 -36.79
C VAL A 197 -37.75 36.78 -36.49
N ALA A 198 -38.36 36.56 -35.31
CA ALA A 198 -39.30 35.51 -34.82
C ALA A 198 -38.88 34.02 -34.95
N ALA A 199 -38.86 33.21 -33.89
CA ALA A 199 -39.96 32.80 -32.99
C ALA A 199 -41.01 31.89 -33.65
N ASN A 200 -40.89 30.58 -33.38
CA ASN A 200 -41.88 29.48 -33.33
C ASN A 200 -41.10 28.17 -33.56
N GLU A 201 -41.19 27.08 -32.80
CA GLU A 201 -42.10 26.57 -31.76
C GLU A 201 -41.31 25.84 -30.66
#